data_AF-A0A2J1DV56-F1
#
_entry.id   AF-A0A2J1DV56-F1
#
_cell.length_a   1.000
_cell.length_b   1.000
_cell.length_c   1.000
_cell.angle_alpha   90.00
_cell.angle_beta   90.00
_cell.angle_gamma   90.00
#
_symmetry.space_group_name_H-M   'P 1'
#
loop_
_entity.id
_entity.type
_entity.pdbx_description
1 polymer ?
#
loop_
_entity_poly.entity_id
_entity_poly.type
_entity_poly.pdbx_seq_one_letter_code
_entity_poly.pdbx_strand_id
1 'polypeptide(L)'
;LYKHDVSLEFKAVGVVILAEEQGLDDTLNTLVQYLDSSFKVKADELVVLTGYAAREGDAKTNTELINLARNMGQTLASSLKENS
;
A
#
# COMPACT_ATOMS: atom_id res chain seq x y z
N LEU A 1 -30.88 9.74 16.56
CA LEU A 1 -29.77 8.77 16.69
C LEU A 1 -28.49 9.47 16.26
N TYR A 2 -27.63 9.82 17.22
CA TYR A 2 -26.28 10.32 16.90
C TYR A 2 -25.41 9.09 16.59
N LYS A 3 -25.05 8.89 15.32
CA LYS A 3 -23.95 7.99 14.99
C LYS A 3 -22.67 8.72 15.39
N HIS A 4 -21.96 8.17 16.37
CA HIS A 4 -20.56 8.52 16.55
C HIS A 4 -19.83 8.07 15.29
N ASP A 5 -19.57 9.01 14.38
CA ASP A 5 -18.56 8.81 13.34
C ASP A 5 -17.22 8.73 14.07
N VAL A 6 -16.81 7.51 14.41
CA VAL A 6 -15.42 7.23 14.76
C VAL A 6 -14.64 7.47 13.47
N SER A 7 -14.08 8.67 13.34
CA SER A 7 -13.09 8.96 12.31
C SER A 7 -11.90 8.04 12.55
N LEU A 8 -11.80 6.98 11.74
CA LEU A 8 -10.61 6.14 11.70
C LEU A 8 -9.49 6.99 11.08
N GLU A 9 -8.57 7.45 11.91
CA GLU A 9 -7.36 8.11 11.44
C GLU A 9 -6.30 7.04 11.18
N PHE A 10 -5.92 6.90 9.91
CA PHE A 10 -4.89 5.95 9.50
C PHE A 10 -3.52 6.58 9.72
N LYS A 11 -2.62 5.88 10.40
CA LYS A 11 -1.25 6.37 10.65
C LYS A 11 -0.24 5.94 9.59
N ALA A 12 -0.52 4.84 8.91
CA ALA A 12 0.28 4.28 7.83
C ALA A 12 -0.56 3.23 7.08
N VAL A 13 -0.57 3.29 5.74
CA VAL A 13 -1.32 2.39 4.85
C VAL A 13 -0.38 1.80 3.83
N GLY A 14 -0.34 0.48 3.77
CA GLY A 14 0.43 -0.27 2.80
C GLY A 14 -0.46 -0.93 1.74
N VAL A 15 -0.15 -0.71 0.47
CA VAL A 15 -0.82 -1.36 -0.67
C VAL A 15 0.19 -2.21 -1.43
N VAL A 16 -0.14 -3.49 -1.63
CA VAL A 16 0.67 -4.44 -2.42
C VAL A 16 -0.16 -4.91 -3.60
N ILE A 17 0.33 -4.69 -4.81
CA ILE A 17 -0.30 -5.14 -6.06
C ILE A 17 0.69 -6.03 -6.80
N LEU A 18 0.28 -7.26 -7.10
CA LEU A 18 1.05 -8.21 -7.88
C LEU A 18 0.25 -8.60 -9.13
N ALA A 19 0.91 -8.63 -10.28
CA ALA A 19 0.33 -9.12 -11.52
C ALA A 19 1.32 -10.00 -12.29
N GLU A 20 0.80 -10.77 -13.24
CA GLU A 20 1.63 -11.56 -14.16
C GLU A 20 2.27 -10.68 -15.24
N GLU A 21 1.58 -9.60 -15.65
CA GLU A 21 2.00 -8.71 -16.75
C GLU A 21 1.85 -7.23 -16.39
N GLN A 22 2.51 -6.37 -17.18
CA GLN A 22 2.46 -4.91 -17.06
C GLN A 22 1.07 -4.32 -17.38
N GLY A 23 0.84 -3.07 -16.98
CA GLY A 23 -0.39 -2.33 -17.28
C GLY A 23 -1.35 -2.18 -16.09
N LEU A 24 -0.80 -2.06 -14.88
CA LEU A 24 -1.60 -1.88 -13.66
C LEU A 24 -1.87 -0.41 -13.32
N ASP A 25 -1.48 0.54 -14.17
CA ASP A 25 -1.54 1.97 -13.85
C ASP A 25 -2.97 2.45 -13.54
N ASP A 26 -3.96 2.02 -14.33
CA ASP A 26 -5.36 2.37 -14.12
C ASP A 26 -5.91 1.73 -12.83
N THR A 27 -5.53 0.48 -12.54
CA THR A 27 -5.88 -0.22 -11.31
C THR A 27 -5.29 0.49 -10.09
N LEU A 28 -4.02 0.88 -10.17
CA LEU A 28 -3.33 1.62 -9.13
C LEU A 28 -3.99 2.98 -8.90
N ASN A 29 -4.20 3.75 -9.96
CA ASN A 29 -4.82 5.07 -9.88
C ASN A 29 -6.22 4.99 -9.27
N THR A 30 -7.03 4.01 -9.68
CA THR A 30 -8.37 3.81 -9.14
C THR A 30 -8.33 3.47 -7.65
N LEU A 31 -7.41 2.60 -7.23
CA LEU A 31 -7.27 2.20 -5.83
C LEU A 31 -6.80 3.36 -4.94
N VAL A 32 -5.84 4.15 -5.41
CA VAL A 32 -5.35 5.35 -4.70
C VAL A 32 -6.49 6.36 -4.53
N GLN A 33 -7.26 6.63 -5.59
CA GLN A 33 -8.42 7.52 -5.52
C GLN A 33 -9.50 7.01 -4.56
N TYR A 34 -9.71 5.70 -4.50
CA TYR A 34 -10.66 5.09 -3.57
C TYR A 34 -10.21 5.25 -2.10
N LEU A 35 -8.92 5.01 -1.81
CA LEU A 35 -8.35 5.17 -0.47
C LEU A 35 -8.41 6.63 0.01
N ASP A 36 -8.10 7.58 -0.85
CA ASP A 36 -8.25 9.01 -0.54
C ASP A 36 -9.73 9.37 -0.32
N SER A 37 -10.61 9.06 -1.29
CA SER A 37 -12.00 9.50 -1.24
C SER A 37 -12.79 8.89 -0.08
N SER A 38 -12.63 7.58 0.18
CA SER A 38 -13.45 6.80 1.11
C SER A 38 -12.84 6.69 2.50
N PHE A 39 -11.50 6.74 2.61
CA PHE A 39 -10.79 6.54 3.87
C PHE A 39 -9.96 7.75 4.31
N LYS A 40 -9.88 8.81 3.49
CA LYS A 40 -9.11 10.03 3.78
C LYS A 40 -7.64 9.77 4.06
N VAL A 41 -7.09 8.70 3.47
CA VAL A 41 -5.67 8.35 3.60
C VAL A 41 -4.86 9.41 2.87
N LYS A 42 -3.97 10.09 3.60
CA LYS A 42 -3.12 11.12 3.00
C LYS A 42 -1.99 10.49 2.18
N ALA A 43 -1.45 11.24 1.23
CA ALA A 43 -0.40 10.76 0.34
C ALA A 43 0.89 10.36 1.08
N ASP A 44 1.21 11.04 2.17
CA ASP A 44 2.36 10.75 3.05
C ASP A 44 2.12 9.54 3.99
N GLU A 45 0.87 9.14 4.18
CA GLU A 45 0.49 7.95 4.93
C GLU A 45 0.44 6.69 4.03
N LEU A 46 0.46 6.85 2.70
CA LEU A 46 0.29 5.78 1.72
C LEU A 46 1.63 5.32 1.12
N VAL A 47 1.92 4.03 1.24
CA VAL A 47 3.04 3.37 0.57
C VAL A 47 2.52 2.30 -0.38
N VAL A 48 2.82 2.46 -1.67
CA VAL A 48 2.42 1.52 -2.71
C VAL A 48 3.62 0.70 -3.17
N LEU A 49 3.43 -0.61 -3.25
CA LEU A 49 4.32 -1.56 -3.89
C LEU A 49 3.61 -2.23 -5.06
N THR A 50 4.18 -2.08 -6.25
CA THR A 50 3.79 -2.84 -7.45
C THR A 50 4.90 -3.79 -7.84
N GLY A 51 4.55 -5.01 -8.23
CA GLY A 51 5.53 -5.98 -8.71
C GLY A 51 4.90 -7.05 -9.58
N TYR A 52 5.76 -7.81 -10.26
CA TYR A 52 5.33 -8.86 -11.18
C TYR A 52 5.77 -10.24 -10.70
N ALA A 53 4.83 -11.18 -10.70
CA ALA A 53 5.03 -12.57 -10.35
C ALA A 53 4.16 -13.43 -11.26
N ALA A 54 4.78 -14.36 -11.99
CA ALA A 54 4.06 -15.20 -12.94
C ALA A 54 3.30 -16.33 -12.25
N ARG A 55 3.81 -16.81 -11.10
CA ARG A 55 3.26 -17.94 -10.36
C ARG A 55 3.34 -17.74 -8.86
N GLU A 56 2.47 -18.45 -8.15
CA GLU A 56 2.57 -18.57 -6.70
C GLU A 56 3.96 -19.09 -6.31
N GLY A 57 4.58 -18.42 -5.33
CA GLY A 57 5.91 -18.78 -4.85
C GLY A 57 7.07 -18.09 -5.56
N ASP A 58 6.86 -17.45 -6.72
CA ASP A 58 7.92 -16.68 -7.42
C ASP A 58 8.48 -15.56 -6.52
N ALA A 59 7.65 -14.97 -5.67
CA ALA A 59 8.06 -13.95 -4.71
C ALA A 59 9.13 -14.44 -3.69
N LYS A 60 9.26 -15.76 -3.47
CA LYS A 60 10.24 -16.31 -2.49
C LYS A 60 11.68 -16.24 -2.97
N THR A 61 11.89 -16.26 -4.28
CA THR A 61 13.22 -16.22 -4.90
C THR A 61 13.45 -14.94 -5.71
N ASN A 62 12.38 -14.18 -5.97
CA ASN A 62 12.46 -12.87 -6.60
C ASN A 62 13.03 -11.83 -5.62
N THR A 63 14.34 -11.59 -5.75
CA THR A 63 15.08 -10.65 -4.88
C THR A 63 14.57 -9.21 -5.01
N GLU A 64 14.07 -8.82 -6.19
CA GLU A 64 13.47 -7.50 -6.42
C GLU A 64 12.21 -7.32 -5.57
N LEU A 65 11.28 -8.28 -5.62
CA LEU A 65 10.06 -8.25 -4.80
C LEU A 65 10.36 -8.28 -3.30
N ILE A 66 11.34 -9.08 -2.88
CA ILE A 66 11.79 -9.14 -1.48
C ILE A 66 12.32 -7.78 -1.02
N ASN A 67 13.13 -7.12 -1.85
CA ASN A 67 13.69 -5.82 -1.53
C ASN A 67 12.62 -4.73 -1.52
N LEU A 68 11.70 -4.74 -2.47
CA LEU A 68 10.55 -3.84 -2.48
C LEU A 68 9.72 -4.00 -1.21
N ALA A 69 9.41 -5.23 -0.81
CA ALA A 69 8.64 -5.51 0.41
C ALA A 69 9.39 -5.06 1.68
N ARG A 70 10.71 -5.28 1.73
CA ARG A 70 11.56 -4.82 2.84
C ARG A 70 11.57 -3.29 2.93
N ASN A 71 11.74 -2.60 1.81
CA ASN A 71 11.75 -1.15 1.75
C ASN A 71 10.40 -0.59 2.20
N MET A 72 9.30 -1.17 1.73
CA MET A 72 7.95 -0.80 2.16
C MET A 72 7.77 -0.93 3.68
N GLY A 73 8.21 -2.06 4.27
CA GLY A 73 8.14 -2.26 5.72
C GLY A 73 8.97 -1.24 6.51
N GLN A 74 10.15 -0.86 5.99
CA GLN A 74 10.97 0.18 6.59
C GLN A 74 10.30 1.55 6.53
N THR A 75 9.73 1.93 5.38
CA THR A 75 9.01 3.20 5.22
C THR A 75 7.81 3.28 6.16
N LEU A 76 6.96 2.25 6.20
CA LEU A 76 5.81 2.21 7.10
C LEU A 76 6.23 2.33 8.57
N ALA A 77 7.29 1.62 8.97
CA ALA A 77 7.81 1.69 10.34
C ALA A 77 8.36 3.08 10.70
N SER A 78 8.97 3.78 9.74
CA SER A 78 9.43 5.16 9.93
C SER A 78 8.26 6.12 10.07
N SER A 79 7.25 6.05 9.19
CA SER A 79 6.05 6.89 9.26
C SER A 79 5.33 6.75 10.60
N LEU A 80 5.27 5.54 11.17
CA LEU A 80 4.67 5.33 12.49
C LEU A 80 5.47 5.98 13.63
N LYS A 81 6.80 6.05 13.52
CA LYS A 81 7.66 6.68 14.54
C LYS A 81 7.61 8.20 14.50
N GLU A 82 7.47 8.79 13.32
CA GLU A 82 7.32 10.24 13.13
C GLU A 82 5.96 10.76 13.64
N ASN A 83 4.95 9.89 13.65
CA ASN A 83 3.58 10.17 14.10
C ASN A 83 3.25 9.65 15.53
N SER A 84 4.28 9.38 16.34
CA SER A 84 4.20 8.94 17.75
C SER A 84 4.58 10.06 18.71
#